data_AF-A0A5U0QV65-F1
#
_entry.id   AF-A0A5U0QV65-F1
#
_cell.length_a   1.000
_cell.length_b   1.000
_cell.length_c   1.000
_cell.angle_alpha   90.00
_cell.angle_beta   90.00
_cell.angle_gamma   90.00
#
_symmetry.space_group_name_H-M   'P 1'
#
loop_
_entity.id
_entity.type
_entity.pdbx_description
1 polymer ?
#
loop_
_entity_poly.entity_id
_entity_poly.type
_entity_poly.pdbx_seq_one_letter_code
_entity_poly.pdbx_strand_id
1 'polypeptide(L)'
;WDTPRVVKGVRFVVRLTTGSGKDDDPVRLVTTATTSETGYAFHELPPGDYMLTVRAINGYGQQGEASSVTFHIQAPEPPATIELTPGYFQITVTPHQTYYDPGVQYEFWYSPEKLSIADDVMSKAQRLGISSFWIKDGIQPGH
;
A
#
# COMPACT_ATOMS: atom_id res chain seq x y z
N TRP A 1 17.39 31.37 -5.71
CA TRP A 1 16.29 30.40 -5.58
C TRP A 1 15.49 30.82 -4.36
N ASP A 2 14.26 31.24 -4.57
CA ASP A 2 13.41 31.74 -3.49
C ASP A 2 12.66 30.55 -2.89
N THR A 3 12.87 30.32 -1.61
CA THR A 3 12.14 29.30 -0.85
C THR A 3 10.73 29.84 -0.61
N PRO A 4 9.64 29.17 -1.03
CA PRO A 4 8.31 29.71 -0.82
C PRO A 4 8.05 29.81 0.68
N ARG A 5 8.02 31.04 1.19
CA ARG A 5 7.60 31.32 2.57
C ARG A 5 6.11 30.99 2.65
N VAL A 6 5.75 30.18 3.64
CA VAL A 6 4.35 29.95 4.03
C VAL A 6 3.63 31.29 4.03
N VAL A 7 2.62 31.44 3.18
CA VAL A 7 1.81 32.65 3.14
C VAL A 7 1.07 32.70 4.47
N LYS A 8 1.51 33.60 5.35
CA LYS A 8 0.95 33.79 6.71
C LYS A 8 -0.57 33.91 6.60
N GLY A 9 -1.31 32.94 7.16
CA GLY A 9 -2.77 32.94 7.17
C GLY A 9 -3.47 32.13 6.08
N VAL A 10 -2.74 31.40 5.23
CA VAL A 10 -3.35 30.41 4.31
C VAL A 10 -3.46 29.06 5.01
N ARG A 11 -4.64 28.45 4.90
CA ARG A 11 -4.90 27.05 5.26
C ARG A 11 -5.31 26.28 4.01
N PHE A 12 -5.29 24.97 4.05
CA PHE A 12 -5.69 24.10 2.97
C PHE A 12 -6.82 23.20 3.43
N VAL A 13 -7.89 23.13 2.64
CA VAL A 13 -8.88 22.05 2.75
C VAL A 13 -8.43 20.94 1.84
N VAL A 14 -8.22 19.77 2.43
CA VAL A 14 -8.00 18.52 1.71
C VAL A 14 -9.29 17.72 1.76
N ARG A 15 -9.79 17.31 0.59
CA ARG A 15 -11.00 16.51 0.44
C ARG A 15 -10.64 15.25 -0.33
N LEU A 16 -10.88 14.10 0.29
CA LEU A 16 -10.66 12.81 -0.34
C LEU A 16 -12.01 12.19 -0.69
N THR A 17 -12.18 11.79 -1.95
CA THR A 17 -13.36 11.08 -2.43
C THR A 17 -12.96 9.76 -3.10
N THR A 18 -13.90 8.82 -3.15
CA THR A 18 -13.76 7.54 -3.86
C THR A 18 -14.95 7.34 -4.80
N GLY A 19 -14.86 6.37 -5.70
CA GLY A 19 -15.85 6.11 -6.75
C GLY A 19 -15.55 6.88 -8.04
N SER A 20 -15.89 6.25 -9.16
CA SER A 20 -15.62 6.73 -10.52
C SER A 20 -16.62 7.76 -11.03
N GLY A 21 -17.70 8.03 -10.29
CA GLY A 21 -18.74 8.99 -10.64
C GLY A 21 -19.69 8.51 -11.73
N LYS A 22 -19.71 7.20 -11.99
CA LYS A 22 -20.71 6.54 -12.84
C LYS A 22 -21.98 6.25 -12.04
N ASP A 23 -23.09 5.99 -12.74
CA ASP A 23 -24.38 5.73 -12.09
C ASP A 23 -24.34 4.51 -11.14
N ASP A 24 -23.55 3.49 -11.47
CA ASP A 24 -23.32 2.30 -10.67
C ASP A 24 -22.24 2.47 -9.58
N ASP A 25 -21.42 3.51 -9.69
CA ASP A 25 -20.31 3.81 -8.77
C ASP A 25 -20.18 5.34 -8.52
N PRO A 26 -21.14 5.91 -7.77
CA PRO A 26 -21.20 7.35 -7.55
C PRO A 26 -20.05 7.82 -6.66
N VAL A 27 -19.61 9.07 -6.85
CA VAL A 27 -18.56 9.67 -6.02
C VAL A 27 -19.04 9.80 -4.57
N ARG A 28 -18.25 9.25 -3.65
CA ARG A 28 -18.50 9.28 -2.19
C ARG A 28 -17.40 10.05 -1.49
N LEU A 29 -17.78 10.85 -0.49
CA LEU A 29 -16.81 11.49 0.40
C LEU A 29 -16.20 10.44 1.34
N VAL A 30 -14.87 10.37 1.36
CA VAL A 30 -14.13 9.53 2.30
C VAL A 30 -13.81 10.37 3.54
N THR A 31 -13.13 11.50 3.35
CA THR A 31 -12.82 12.41 4.44
C THR A 31 -12.56 13.84 3.95
N THR A 32 -12.58 14.78 4.88
CA THR A 32 -12.18 16.17 4.67
C THR A 32 -11.43 16.66 5.89
N ALA A 33 -10.36 17.43 5.68
CA ALA A 33 -9.59 18.02 6.75
C ALA A 33 -9.10 19.42 6.37
N THR A 34 -8.77 20.23 7.37
CA THR A 34 -8.13 21.53 7.18
C THR A 34 -6.76 21.52 7.84
N THR A 35 -5.72 21.89 7.10
CA THR A 35 -4.34 21.96 7.61
C THR A 35 -3.70 23.31 7.27
N SER A 36 -2.82 23.81 8.12
CA SER A 36 -1.91 24.92 7.79
C SER A 36 -0.55 24.43 7.28
N GLU A 37 -0.32 23.12 7.31
CA GLU A 37 0.90 22.49 6.81
C GLU A 37 0.81 22.24 5.31
N THR A 38 1.96 22.05 4.68
CA THR A 38 2.06 21.68 3.26
C THR A 38 1.90 20.18 3.02
N GLY A 39 1.65 19.40 4.07
CA GLY A 39 1.44 17.95 4.02
C GLY A 39 0.25 17.54 4.88
N TYR A 40 -0.35 16.39 4.51
CA TYR A 40 -1.40 15.74 5.30
C TYR A 40 -1.34 14.24 5.03
N ALA A 41 -1.43 13.44 6.10
CA ALA A 41 -1.41 11.98 6.00
C ALA A 41 -2.83 11.42 6.16
N PHE A 42 -3.25 10.59 5.21
CA PHE A 42 -4.43 9.75 5.34
C PHE A 42 -3.99 8.37 5.82
N HIS A 43 -4.77 7.78 6.72
CA HIS A 43 -4.50 6.47 7.29
C HIS A 43 -5.72 5.58 7.13
N GLU A 44 -5.50 4.25 7.18
CA GLU A 44 -6.58 3.25 7.18
C GLU A 44 -7.51 3.34 5.97
N LEU A 45 -7.00 3.80 4.83
CA LEU A 45 -7.74 3.82 3.58
C LEU A 45 -7.87 2.39 3.02
N PRO A 46 -9.09 1.88 2.78
CA PRO A 46 -9.27 0.61 2.10
C PRO A 46 -8.68 0.61 0.68
N PRO A 47 -8.41 -0.56 0.07
CA PRO A 47 -8.14 -0.64 -1.36
C PRO A 47 -9.26 0.02 -2.17
N GLY A 48 -8.90 0.79 -3.18
CA GLY A 48 -9.83 1.51 -4.04
C GLY A 48 -9.18 2.66 -4.81
N ASP A 49 -9.98 3.25 -5.70
CA ASP A 49 -9.62 4.46 -6.43
C ASP A 49 -10.05 5.70 -5.66
N TYR A 50 -9.16 6.70 -5.64
CA TYR A 50 -9.34 7.93 -4.89
C TYR A 50 -9.04 9.16 -5.74
N MET A 51 -9.76 10.24 -5.43
CA MET A 51 -9.47 11.58 -5.92
C MET A 51 -9.23 12.48 -4.71
N LEU A 52 -8.01 13.01 -4.61
CA LEU A 52 -7.66 14.06 -3.67
C LEU A 52 -7.90 15.41 -4.32
N THR A 53 -8.70 16.26 -3.68
CA THR A 53 -8.91 17.67 -4.06
C THR A 53 -8.38 18.56 -2.96
N VAL A 54 -7.56 19.55 -3.30
CA VAL A 54 -6.99 20.53 -2.36
C VAL A 54 -7.41 21.94 -2.75
N ARG A 55 -7.86 22.74 -1.77
CA ARG A 55 -8.19 24.17 -1.94
C ARG A 55 -7.49 24.99 -0.89
N ALA A 56 -6.85 26.10 -1.30
CA ALA A 56 -6.35 27.09 -0.37
C ALA A 56 -7.51 27.93 0.22
N ILE A 57 -7.44 28.27 1.50
CA ILE A 57 -8.34 29.19 2.20
C ILE A 57 -7.50 30.34 2.75
N ASN A 58 -7.89 31.59 2.46
CA ASN A 58 -7.28 32.76 3.08
C ASN A 58 -7.87 33.09 4.46
N GLY A 59 -7.34 34.14 5.13
CA GLY A 59 -7.80 34.57 6.45
C GLY A 59 -9.27 35.04 6.52
N TYR A 60 -9.89 35.30 5.38
CA TYR A 60 -11.31 35.70 5.27
C TYR A 60 -12.25 34.52 4.95
N GLY A 61 -11.73 33.29 4.88
CA GLY A 61 -12.52 32.11 4.55
C GLY A 61 -12.77 31.91 3.05
N GLN A 62 -12.18 32.73 2.19
CA GLN A 62 -12.34 32.58 0.74
C GLN A 62 -11.49 31.41 0.24
N GLN A 63 -12.09 30.58 -0.61
CA GLN A 63 -11.42 29.45 -1.24
C GLN A 63 -10.83 29.84 -2.60
N GLY A 64 -9.58 29.45 -2.84
CA GLY A 64 -8.97 29.51 -4.16
C GLY A 64 -9.41 28.36 -5.08
N GLU A 65 -8.84 28.35 -6.28
CA GLU A 65 -9.01 27.27 -7.26
C GLU A 65 -8.65 25.90 -6.67
N ALA A 66 -9.36 24.87 -7.12
CA ALA A 66 -9.10 23.50 -6.71
C ALA A 66 -7.96 22.89 -7.52
N SER A 67 -7.10 22.13 -6.86
CA SER A 67 -6.15 21.23 -7.51
C SER A 67 -6.50 19.79 -7.15
N SER A 68 -6.53 18.91 -8.15
CA SER A 68 -6.94 17.53 -7.96
C SER A 68 -5.93 16.55 -8.53
N VAL A 69 -5.78 15.41 -7.86
CA VAL A 69 -4.97 14.28 -8.31
C VAL A 69 -5.69 12.98 -7.96
N THR A 70 -5.56 11.98 -8.83
CA THR A 70 -6.09 10.64 -8.59
C THR A 70 -4.97 9.68 -8.19
N PHE A 71 -5.30 8.73 -7.33
CA PHE A 71 -4.41 7.64 -6.94
C PHE A 71 -5.25 6.40 -6.61
N HIS A 72 -4.63 5.23 -6.62
CA HIS A 72 -5.29 3.98 -6.26
C HIS A 72 -4.50 3.26 -5.16
N ILE A 73 -5.21 2.55 -4.30
CA ILE A 73 -4.65 1.61 -3.33
C ILE A 73 -5.12 0.24 -3.77
N GLN A 74 -4.19 -0.64 -4.13
CA GLN A 74 -4.52 -1.99 -4.57
C GLN A 74 -3.74 -3.01 -3.74
N ALA A 75 -4.21 -4.26 -3.74
CA ALA A 75 -3.39 -5.35 -3.27
C ALA A 75 -2.12 -5.41 -4.13
N PRO A 76 -0.95 -5.71 -3.54
CA PRO A 76 0.26 -5.95 -4.32
C PRO A 76 0.05 -7.05 -5.37
N GLU A 77 0.74 -6.94 -6.49
CA GLU A 77 0.78 -8.02 -7.47
C GLU A 77 1.41 -9.30 -6.86
N PRO A 78 0.98 -10.50 -7.29
CA PRO A 78 1.69 -11.72 -6.95
C PRO A 78 3.16 -11.61 -7.38
N PRO A 79 4.09 -12.30 -6.70
CA PRO A 79 5.49 -12.23 -7.06
C PRO A 79 5.68 -12.77 -8.49
N ALA A 80 6.49 -12.07 -9.29
CA ALA A 80 6.78 -12.46 -10.66
C ALA A 80 7.66 -13.72 -10.71
N THR A 81 8.60 -13.80 -9.77
CA THR A 81 9.47 -14.97 -9.58
C THR A 81 9.72 -15.19 -8.10
N ILE A 82 10.09 -16.43 -7.75
CA ILE A 82 10.54 -16.79 -6.41
C ILE A 82 11.93 -17.39 -6.57
N GLU A 83 12.92 -16.73 -5.99
CA GLU A 83 14.29 -17.23 -5.93
C GLU A 83 14.47 -18.08 -4.68
N LEU A 84 15.09 -19.25 -4.86
CA LEU A 84 15.49 -20.13 -3.78
C LEU A 84 17.02 -20.17 -3.74
N THR A 85 17.61 -19.60 -2.70
CA THR A 85 19.07 -19.58 -2.52
C THR A 85 19.47 -20.62 -1.47
N PRO A 86 20.10 -21.74 -1.86
CA PRO A 86 20.58 -22.73 -0.90
C PRO A 86 21.75 -22.18 -0.08
N GLY A 87 21.78 -22.51 1.21
CA GLY A 87 22.91 -22.32 2.10
C GLY A 87 23.20 -23.59 2.89
N TYR A 88 24.16 -23.51 3.81
CA TYR A 88 24.49 -24.66 4.65
C TYR A 88 23.34 -24.98 5.63
N PHE A 89 22.68 -26.11 5.44
CA PHE A 89 21.47 -26.53 6.17
C PHE A 89 20.34 -25.49 6.20
N GLN A 90 20.28 -24.64 5.17
CA GLN A 90 19.26 -23.61 5.07
C GLN A 90 18.89 -23.33 3.61
N ILE A 91 17.70 -22.75 3.40
CA ILE A 91 17.30 -22.18 2.11
C ILE A 91 16.67 -20.81 2.37
N THR A 92 17.01 -19.84 1.52
CA THR A 92 16.38 -18.52 1.53
C THR A 92 15.36 -18.46 0.40
N VAL A 93 14.16 -18.01 0.71
CA VAL A 93 13.06 -17.80 -0.23
C VAL A 93 12.86 -16.30 -0.41
N THR A 94 13.13 -15.81 -1.62
CA THR A 94 13.03 -14.38 -1.96
C THR A 94 12.06 -14.19 -3.13
N PRO A 95 10.84 -13.69 -2.88
CA PRO A 95 9.93 -13.29 -3.94
C PRO A 95 10.38 -11.96 -4.57
N HIS A 96 10.31 -11.88 -5.90
CA HIS A 96 10.67 -10.67 -6.66
C HIS A 96 9.46 -10.14 -7.42
N GLN A 97 9.23 -8.84 -7.33
CA GLN A 97 8.15 -8.17 -8.05
C GLN A 97 8.53 -7.87 -9.50
N THR A 98 7.53 -7.80 -10.39
CA THR A 98 7.71 -7.30 -11.76
C THR A 98 8.23 -5.86 -11.75
N TYR A 99 7.68 -5.04 -10.84
CA TYR A 99 8.06 -3.67 -10.60
C TYR A 99 8.36 -3.49 -9.12
N TYR A 100 9.50 -2.88 -8.81
CA TYR A 100 9.93 -2.68 -7.44
C TYR A 100 8.97 -1.76 -6.68
N ASP A 101 8.40 -2.27 -5.59
CA ASP A 101 7.65 -1.49 -4.60
C ASP A 101 8.18 -1.82 -3.19
N PRO A 102 8.86 -0.87 -2.52
CA PRO A 102 9.45 -1.12 -1.20
C PRO A 102 8.41 -1.38 -0.09
N GLY A 103 7.13 -1.07 -0.32
CA GLY A 103 6.05 -1.30 0.64
C GLY A 103 5.51 -2.73 0.62
N VAL A 104 5.91 -3.54 -0.35
CA VAL A 104 5.35 -4.88 -0.53
C VAL A 104 6.04 -5.90 0.37
N GLN A 105 5.23 -6.63 1.13
CA GLN A 105 5.64 -7.75 1.95
C GLN A 105 4.84 -8.98 1.57
N TYR A 106 5.44 -10.17 1.76
CA TYR A 106 4.82 -11.44 1.47
C TYR A 106 4.57 -12.21 2.76
N GLU A 107 3.49 -13.00 2.75
CA GLU A 107 3.21 -13.94 3.82
C GLU A 107 3.79 -15.30 3.48
N PHE A 108 4.58 -15.85 4.40
CA PHE A 108 5.24 -17.14 4.23
C PHE A 108 4.49 -18.23 5.00
N TRP A 109 4.29 -19.36 4.33
CA TRP A 109 3.62 -20.54 4.85
C TRP A 109 4.46 -21.78 4.56
N TYR A 110 4.48 -22.73 5.49
CA TYR A 110 5.19 -24.00 5.34
C TYR A 110 4.28 -25.18 5.61
N SER A 111 4.31 -26.17 4.73
CA SER A 111 3.71 -27.47 4.97
C SER A 111 4.74 -28.57 4.70
N PRO A 112 4.82 -29.61 5.55
CA PRO A 112 5.68 -30.77 5.27
C PRO A 112 5.13 -31.63 4.11
N GLU A 113 3.86 -31.46 3.76
CA GLU A 113 3.20 -32.17 2.66
C GLU A 113 2.92 -31.22 1.49
N LYS A 114 3.00 -31.75 0.27
CA LYS A 114 2.66 -30.97 -0.92
C LYS A 114 1.16 -30.70 -0.95
N LEU A 115 0.79 -29.42 -0.94
CA LEU A 115 -0.60 -28.98 -1.12
C LEU A 115 -0.92 -28.86 -2.63
N SER A 116 -2.12 -29.30 -3.01
CA SER A 116 -2.58 -29.27 -4.42
C SER A 116 -3.45 -28.07 -4.75
N ILE A 117 -4.03 -27.41 -3.75
CA ILE A 117 -4.89 -26.23 -3.88
C ILE A 117 -4.47 -25.14 -2.89
N ALA A 118 -4.62 -23.87 -3.28
CA ALA A 118 -4.19 -22.74 -2.46
C ALA A 118 -4.99 -22.61 -1.16
N ASP A 119 -6.29 -22.93 -1.19
CA ASP A 119 -7.19 -22.81 -0.03
C ASP A 119 -6.76 -23.72 1.15
N ASP A 120 -6.06 -24.82 0.87
CA ASP A 120 -5.54 -25.72 1.88
C ASP A 120 -4.44 -25.08 2.75
N VAL A 121 -3.77 -24.03 2.26
CA VAL A 121 -2.67 -23.35 2.99
C VAL A 121 -3.16 -22.88 4.35
N MET A 122 -4.35 -22.30 4.42
CA MET A 122 -4.91 -21.74 5.66
C MET A 122 -5.23 -22.80 6.72
N SER A 123 -5.39 -24.06 6.34
CA SER A 123 -5.79 -25.15 7.25
C SER A 123 -4.72 -26.21 7.47
N LYS A 124 -3.79 -26.40 6.52
CA LYS A 124 -2.79 -27.48 6.50
C LYS A 124 -1.34 -27.00 6.48
N ALA A 125 -1.10 -25.68 6.44
CA ALA A 125 0.24 -25.11 6.55
C ALA A 125 0.40 -24.31 7.84
N GLN A 126 1.63 -24.25 8.31
CA GLN A 126 2.06 -23.38 9.39
C GLN A 126 2.42 -22.01 8.82
N ARG A 127 1.79 -20.98 9.37
CA ARG A 127 2.16 -19.58 9.10
C ARG A 127 3.52 -19.27 9.70
N LEU A 128 4.43 -18.72 8.90
CA LEU A 128 5.80 -18.40 9.30
C LEU A 128 5.98 -16.91 9.62
N GLY A 129 5.21 -16.04 8.96
CA GLY A 129 5.24 -14.60 9.19
C GLY A 129 5.12 -13.78 7.91
N ILE A 130 5.28 -12.46 8.05
CA ILE A 130 5.28 -11.50 6.95
C ILE A 130 6.68 -10.88 6.87
N SER A 131 7.27 -10.88 5.68
CA SER A 131 8.61 -10.34 5.42
C SER A 131 8.83 -10.13 3.92
N SER A 132 9.94 -9.51 3.52
CA SER A 132 10.38 -9.47 2.12
C SER A 132 11.10 -10.74 1.66
N PHE A 133 11.61 -11.54 2.61
CA PHE A 133 12.21 -12.85 2.38
C PHE A 133 12.03 -13.74 3.61
N TRP A 134 12.22 -15.04 3.43
CA TRP A 134 12.20 -15.98 4.55
C TRP A 134 13.34 -16.99 4.47
N ILE A 135 13.85 -17.41 5.62
CA ILE A 135 14.92 -18.40 5.73
C ILE A 135 14.36 -19.63 6.45
N LYS A 136 14.38 -20.79 5.80
CA LYS A 136 14.25 -22.08 6.49
C LYS A 136 15.64 -22.53 6.88
N ASP A 137 15.85 -22.77 8.15
CA ASP A 137 17.04 -23.42 8.70
C ASP A 137 16.75 -24.87 9.10
N GLY A 138 17.81 -25.60 9.48
CA GLY A 138 17.71 -26.98 9.95
C GLY A 138 17.29 -27.98 8.87
N ILE A 139 17.56 -27.67 7.60
CA ILE A 139 17.25 -28.58 6.48
C ILE A 139 18.23 -29.75 6.49
N GLN A 140 17.70 -30.97 6.44
CA GLN A 140 18.53 -32.18 6.36
C GLN A 140 18.92 -32.50 4.91
N PRO A 141 20.14 -32.99 4.65
CA PRO A 141 20.51 -33.44 3.32
C PRO A 141 19.60 -34.59 2.86
N GLY A 142 18.99 -34.45 1.68
CA GLY A 142 18.26 -35.54 1.00
C GLY A 142 16.79 -35.71 1.37
N HIS A 143 16.19 -34.77 2.12
CA HIS A 143 14.77 -34.78 2.50
C HIS A 143 14.07 -33.46 2.17
#